data_AF-A0A955JBI7-F1
#
_entry.id   AF-A0A955JBI7-F1
#
_cell.length_a   1.000
_cell.length_b   1.000
_cell.length_c   1.000
_cell.angle_alpha   90.00
_cell.angle_beta   90.00
_cell.angle_gamma   90.00
#
_symmetry.space_group_name_H-M   'P 1'
#
loop_
_entity.id
_entity.type
_entity.pdbx_description
1 polymer ?
#
loop_
_entity_poly.entity_id
_entity_poly.type
_entity_poly.pdbx_seq_one_letter_code
_entity_poly.pdbx_strand_id
1 'polypeptide(L)'
;MSDDFTIYNGKRVAKGWPEKVERAQLKTTVTIRGVVMQRIPYGKEGRGWCNANVPCHDCVARKGQYHVPGCDMERCPACRSQAFLCGCEDAPS
;
A
#
# COMPACT_ATOMS: atom_id res chain seq x y z
N MET A 1 -21.43 22.64 -7.97
CA MET A 1 -20.93 21.59 -7.06
C MET A 1 -19.94 20.78 -7.87
N SER A 2 -18.64 20.98 -7.64
CA SER A 2 -17.61 20.28 -8.40
C SER A 2 -17.64 18.80 -8.01
N ASP A 3 -17.64 17.90 -8.98
CA ASP A 3 -17.48 16.48 -8.69
C ASP A 3 -16.09 16.24 -8.08
N ASP A 4 -16.04 16.15 -6.76
CA ASP A 4 -14.82 15.93 -5.97
C ASP A 4 -14.33 14.46 -6.03
N PHE A 5 -14.94 13.64 -6.88
CA PHE A 5 -14.71 12.21 -6.96
C PHE A 5 -14.44 11.75 -8.38
N THR A 6 -13.66 10.68 -8.51
CA THR A 6 -13.38 9.99 -9.77
C THR A 6 -13.49 8.47 -9.57
N ILE A 7 -13.64 7.73 -10.67
CA ILE A 7 -13.59 6.27 -10.64
C ILE A 7 -12.17 5.81 -10.95
N TYR A 8 -11.59 5.04 -10.02
CA TYR A 8 -10.28 4.42 -10.19
C TYR A 8 -10.32 2.98 -9.72
N ASN A 9 -9.78 2.07 -10.53
CA ASN A 9 -9.84 0.62 -10.29
C ASN A 9 -11.26 0.08 -9.99
N GLY A 10 -12.31 0.74 -10.51
CA GLY A 10 -13.71 0.36 -10.28
C GLY A 10 -14.29 0.83 -8.94
N LYS A 11 -13.59 1.71 -8.22
CA LYS A 11 -14.03 2.32 -6.96
C LYS A 11 -14.11 3.83 -7.09
N ARG A 12 -15.10 4.44 -6.43
CA ARG A 12 -15.23 5.89 -6.33
C ARG A 12 -14.25 6.41 -5.28
N VAL A 13 -13.33 7.27 -5.67
CA VAL A 13 -12.28 7.85 -4.83
C VAL A 13 -12.23 9.37 -5.00
N ALA A 14 -11.61 10.08 -4.07
CA ALA A 14 -11.43 11.52 -4.20
C ALA A 14 -10.57 11.87 -5.44
N LYS A 15 -10.84 13.02 -6.06
CA LYS A 15 -10.00 13.61 -7.11
C LYS A 15 -8.59 13.84 -6.56
N GLY A 16 -7.55 13.30 -7.20
CA GLY A 16 -6.18 13.30 -6.68
C GLY A 16 -5.72 12.01 -5.99
N TRP A 17 -6.63 11.06 -5.74
CA TRP A 17 -6.28 9.75 -5.17
C TRP A 17 -5.53 8.83 -6.13
N PRO A 18 -5.89 8.71 -7.43
CA PRO A 18 -5.11 7.93 -8.40
C PRO A 18 -3.62 8.30 -8.41
N GLU A 19 -3.31 9.58 -8.36
CA GLU A 19 -1.96 10.12 -8.33
C GLU A 19 -1.20 9.71 -7.06
N LYS A 20 -1.89 9.56 -5.92
CA LYS A 20 -1.29 8.99 -4.70
C LYS A 20 -0.94 7.52 -4.90
N VAL A 21 -1.82 6.74 -5.54
CA VAL A 21 -1.57 5.33 -5.84
C VAL A 21 -0.39 5.21 -6.80
N GLU A 22 -0.33 6.03 -7.85
CA GLU A 22 0.78 6.07 -8.80
C GLU A 22 2.11 6.44 -8.15
N ARG A 23 2.13 7.50 -7.33
CA ARG A 23 3.34 7.87 -6.57
C ARG A 23 3.79 6.75 -5.63
N ALA A 24 2.86 6.00 -5.07
CA ALA A 24 3.21 4.87 -4.21
C ALA A 24 3.93 3.74 -4.97
N GLN A 25 3.73 3.62 -6.28
CA GLN A 25 4.43 2.63 -7.11
C GLN A 25 5.92 2.96 -7.31
N LEU A 26 6.29 4.23 -7.16
CA LEU A 26 7.69 4.68 -7.25
C LEU A 26 8.47 4.36 -5.97
N LYS A 27 7.78 4.14 -4.84
CA LYS A 27 8.40 3.78 -3.56
C LYS A 27 8.43 2.26 -3.44
N THR A 28 9.44 1.60 -3.98
CA THR A 28 9.51 0.13 -4.00
C THR A 28 10.15 -0.46 -2.74
N THR A 29 10.90 0.35 -1.99
CA THR A 29 11.63 -0.07 -0.79
C THR A 29 11.22 0.73 0.45
N VAL A 30 11.53 0.17 1.61
CA VAL A 30 11.45 0.81 2.92
C VAL A 30 12.70 0.46 3.71
N THR A 31 13.21 1.38 4.53
CA THR A 31 14.34 1.13 5.40
C THR A 31 13.84 0.79 6.79
N ILE A 32 14.17 -0.39 7.29
CA ILE A 32 13.78 -0.87 8.63
C ILE A 32 15.05 -1.28 9.36
N ARG A 33 15.33 -0.70 10.53
CA ARG A 33 16.57 -0.95 11.30
C ARG A 33 17.84 -0.79 10.45
N GLY A 34 17.89 0.27 9.63
CA GLY A 34 19.01 0.52 8.70
C GLY A 34 19.10 -0.42 7.49
N VAL A 35 18.22 -1.43 7.37
CA VAL A 35 18.21 -2.36 6.25
C VAL A 35 17.16 -1.94 5.23
N VAL A 36 17.58 -1.75 3.99
CA VAL A 36 16.68 -1.50 2.87
C VAL A 36 16.00 -2.81 2.47
N MET A 37 14.69 -2.88 2.67
CA MET A 37 13.85 -4.03 2.33
C MET A 37 12.89 -3.67 1.20
N GLN A 38 12.62 -4.64 0.31
CA GLN A 38 11.57 -4.50 -0.68
C GLN A 38 10.21 -4.47 0.03
N ARG A 39 9.37 -3.49 -0.29
CA ARG A 39 7.97 -3.48 0.14
C ARG A 39 7.26 -4.69 -0.46
N ILE A 40 6.15 -5.07 0.15
CA ILE A 40 5.36 -6.19 -0.35
C ILE A 40 4.21 -5.64 -1.19
N PRO A 41 4.13 -5.97 -2.50
CA PRO A 41 3.00 -5.58 -3.32
C PRO A 41 1.71 -6.24 -2.84
N TYR A 42 0.58 -5.58 -3.12
CA TYR A 42 -0.74 -6.13 -2.86
C TYR A 42 -0.92 -7.49 -3.55
N GLY A 43 -1.33 -8.47 -2.78
CA GLY A 43 -1.48 -9.86 -3.22
C GLY A 43 -0.25 -10.75 -3.03
N LYS A 44 0.82 -10.25 -2.42
CA LYS A 44 2.04 -11.02 -2.08
C LYS A 44 2.32 -11.04 -0.57
N GLU A 45 1.42 -10.53 0.26
CA GLU A 45 1.61 -10.41 1.72
C GLU A 45 1.56 -11.73 2.48
N GLY A 46 1.00 -12.78 1.85
CA GLY A 46 0.82 -14.08 2.46
C GLY A 46 -0.45 -14.10 3.32
N ARG A 47 -1.15 -15.24 3.28
CA ARG A 47 -2.56 -15.46 3.65
C ARG A 47 -3.50 -15.07 2.51
N GLY A 48 -4.31 -16.02 2.04
CA GLY A 48 -5.18 -15.95 0.85
C GLY A 48 -6.34 -14.95 0.90
N TRP A 49 -6.18 -13.84 1.63
CA TRP A 49 -7.15 -12.75 1.76
C TRP A 49 -7.18 -11.81 0.55
N CYS A 50 -6.13 -11.84 -0.27
CA CYS A 50 -6.04 -11.06 -1.48
C CYS A 50 -6.70 -11.78 -2.66
N ASN A 51 -8.00 -11.53 -2.85
CA ASN A 51 -8.68 -11.93 -4.08
C ASN A 51 -8.06 -11.15 -5.25
N ALA A 52 -7.55 -11.87 -6.25
CA ALA A 52 -6.88 -11.27 -7.41
C ALA A 52 -7.77 -10.29 -8.20
N ASN A 53 -9.09 -10.40 -8.07
CA ASN A 53 -10.06 -9.62 -8.82
C ASN A 53 -10.57 -8.38 -8.07
N VAL A 54 -10.17 -8.17 -6.82
CA VAL A 54 -10.68 -7.06 -5.99
C VAL A 54 -9.53 -6.15 -5.56
N PRO A 55 -9.61 -4.83 -5.84
CA PRO A 55 -8.61 -3.89 -5.36
C PRO A 55 -8.60 -3.82 -3.83
N CYS A 56 -7.48 -3.38 -3.25
CA CYS A 56 -7.38 -3.13 -1.82
C CYS A 56 -8.57 -2.30 -1.34
N HIS A 57 -9.23 -2.72 -0.27
CA HIS A 57 -10.43 -2.05 0.22
C HIS A 57 -10.15 -0.64 0.78
N ASP A 58 -8.92 -0.41 1.22
CA ASP A 58 -8.50 0.86 1.81
C ASP A 58 -7.89 1.79 0.74
N CYS A 59 -6.78 1.37 0.11
CA CYS A 59 -6.07 2.26 -0.82
C CYS A 59 -6.40 2.07 -2.31
N VAL A 60 -7.27 1.12 -2.66
CA VAL A 60 -7.68 0.74 -4.03
C VAL A 60 -6.57 0.25 -4.97
N ALA A 61 -5.37 -0.07 -4.45
CA ALA A 61 -4.31 -0.72 -5.20
C ALA A 61 -4.76 -2.09 -5.75
N ARG A 62 -4.39 -2.40 -6.99
CA ARG A 62 -4.63 -3.71 -7.64
C ARG A 62 -3.52 -4.69 -7.35
N LYS A 63 -3.81 -5.99 -7.53
CA LYS A 63 -2.82 -7.05 -7.29
C LYS A 63 -1.54 -6.76 -8.09
N GLY A 64 -0.40 -6.82 -7.41
CA GLY A 64 0.92 -6.50 -7.96
C GLY A 64 1.33 -5.03 -7.80
N GLN A 65 0.41 -4.12 -7.49
CA GLN A 65 0.74 -2.73 -7.13
C GLN A 65 1.14 -2.63 -5.66
N TYR A 66 1.99 -1.66 -5.33
CA TYR A 66 2.27 -1.28 -3.96
C TYR A 66 1.09 -0.49 -3.37
N HIS A 67 0.87 -0.66 -2.07
CA HIS A 67 -0.11 0.12 -1.33
C HIS A 67 0.28 1.59 -1.25
N VAL A 68 -0.70 2.47 -1.01
CA VAL A 68 -0.40 3.85 -0.60
C VAL A 68 0.21 3.82 0.82
N PRO A 69 1.30 4.56 1.11
CA PRO A 69 1.85 4.62 2.46
C PRO A 69 0.78 5.02 3.49
N GLY A 70 0.70 4.28 4.58
CA GLY A 70 -0.36 4.42 5.59
C GLY A 70 -1.58 3.53 5.36
N CYS A 71 -1.58 2.68 4.32
CA CYS A 71 -2.66 1.73 4.06
C CYS A 71 -2.77 0.69 5.18
N ASP A 72 -3.99 0.42 5.63
CA ASP A 72 -4.30 -0.54 6.69
C ASP A 72 -3.98 -1.98 6.28
N MET A 73 -3.94 -2.25 4.98
CA MET A 73 -3.65 -3.59 4.45
C MET A 73 -2.18 -3.82 4.14
N GLU A 74 -1.36 -2.78 4.11
CA GLU A 74 0.07 -2.92 3.84
C GLU A 74 0.74 -3.70 4.97
N ARG A 75 1.60 -4.67 4.61
CA ARG A 75 2.35 -5.47 5.56
C ARG A 75 3.82 -5.09 5.58
N CYS A 76 4.39 -5.05 6.78
CA CYS A 76 5.81 -4.84 7.00
C CYS A 76 6.61 -6.00 6.36
N PRO A 77 7.62 -5.73 5.52
CA PRO A 77 8.43 -6.79 4.94
C PRO A 77 9.27 -7.55 5.96
N ALA A 78 9.60 -6.95 7.10
CA ALA A 78 10.37 -7.59 8.16
C ALA A 78 9.55 -8.59 9.00
N CYS A 79 8.38 -8.19 9.50
CA CYS A 79 7.61 -8.98 10.47
C CYS A 79 6.20 -9.39 10.00
N ARG A 80 5.74 -8.91 8.84
CA ARG A 80 4.41 -9.17 8.25
C ARG A 80 3.20 -8.65 9.07
N SER A 81 3.44 -7.94 10.16
CA SER A 81 2.42 -7.12 10.83
C SER A 81 1.98 -5.96 9.94
N GLN A 82 0.91 -5.27 10.32
CA GLN A 82 0.45 -4.06 9.64
C GLN A 82 1.56 -3.01 9.61
N ALA A 83 1.87 -2.47 8.43
CA ALA A 83 3.04 -1.64 8.21
C ALA A 83 2.96 -0.31 8.97
N PHE A 84 1.82 0.38 8.95
CA PHE A 84 1.71 1.71 9.56
C PHE A 84 1.72 1.69 11.11
N LEU A 85 1.35 0.56 11.73
CA LEU A 85 1.46 0.33 13.18
C LEU A 85 2.67 -0.53 13.55
N CYS A 86 3.59 -0.75 12.61
CA CYS A 86 4.72 -1.61 12.85
C CYS A 86 5.72 -0.91 13.78
N GLY A 87 6.04 -1.56 14.91
CA GLY A 87 7.12 -1.11 15.80
C GLY A 87 8.52 -1.56 15.38
N CYS A 88 8.70 -2.01 14.13
CA CYS A 88 10.05 -2.24 13.62
C CYS A 88 10.70 -0.87 13.41
N GLU A 89 11.43 -0.39 14.40
CA GLU A 89 11.99 0.97 14.42
C GLU A 89 12.74 1.31 13.12
N ASP A 90 12.36 2.45 12.54
CA ASP A 90 13.01 3.11 11.41
C ASP A 90 14.12 4.06 11.93
N ALA A 91 14.88 3.66 12.94
CA ALA A 91 15.98 4.48 13.46
C ALA A 91 17.30 4.06 12.78
N PRO A 92 18.07 4.99 12.21
CA PRO A 92 19.50 4.77 12.06
C PRO A 92 20.10 4.77 13.47
N SER A 93 20.69 3.64 13.88
CA SER A 93 21.63 3.63 15.02
C SER A 93 22.86 4.45 14.68
#